data_AF-A0A080LZC6-F1
#
_entry.id   AF-A0A080LZC6-F1
#
_cell.length_a   1.000
_cell.length_b   1.000
_cell.length_c   1.000
_cell.angle_alpha   90.00
_cell.angle_beta   90.00
_cell.angle_gamma   90.00
#
_symmetry.space_group_name_H-M   'P 1'
#
loop_
_entity.id
_entity.type
_entity.pdbx_description
1 polymer ?
#
loop_
_entity_poly.entity_id
_entity_poly.type
_entity_poly.pdbx_seq_one_letter_code
_entity_poly.pdbx_strand_id
1 'polypeptide(L)'
;MSHAAAALAARVGTLLVWVGEAGVRLYSAGQPGGARADRLLYQAKLALDEVLRLKVVRKMYAIRFGEEPPARRSVEQLRGIEGARVRRSYQLLAQKFGVNWGGRDYDPEDWDVSDLPNRCLSSATAALYGVTEAAVLAAGYAPAVGFIHTGKPLSFVYDIADIYKFETVVPAAFKVAANPPANPERAVRLACRDMFRQTRLLDRIIPDIENILAAGEIPRPEAPADAVGPAIPNPESLGDAGHRS
;
A
#
# COMPACT_ATOMS: atom_id res chain seq x y z
N MET A 1 14.81 13.21 -16.21
CA MET A 1 14.30 14.10 -15.15
C MET A 1 15.39 15.12 -14.81
N SER A 2 15.06 16.41 -14.74
CA SER A 2 16.02 17.47 -14.38
C SER A 2 15.99 17.78 -12.88
N HIS A 3 17.06 18.40 -12.36
CA HIS A 3 17.12 18.89 -10.98
C HIS A 3 15.94 19.83 -10.65
N ALA A 4 15.64 20.77 -11.55
CA ALA A 4 14.55 21.73 -11.36
C ALA A 4 13.18 21.03 -11.25
N ALA A 5 12.94 19.98 -12.03
CA ALA A 5 11.70 19.19 -11.93
C ALA A 5 11.59 18.45 -10.60
N ALA A 6 12.69 17.83 -10.13
CA ALA A 6 12.71 17.16 -8.83
C ALA A 6 12.53 18.14 -7.66
N ALA A 7 13.18 19.29 -7.71
CA ALA A 7 13.05 20.35 -6.71
C ALA A 7 11.63 20.91 -6.66
N LEU A 8 11.01 21.17 -7.82
CA LEU A 8 9.62 21.63 -7.87
C LEU A 8 8.68 20.56 -7.29
N ALA A 9 8.80 19.30 -7.71
CA ALA A 9 7.99 18.21 -7.21
C ALA A 9 8.06 18.10 -5.68
N ALA A 10 9.27 18.18 -5.11
CA ALA A 10 9.46 18.19 -3.66
C ALA A 10 8.81 19.41 -2.98
N ARG A 11 8.90 20.61 -3.56
CA ARG A 11 8.29 21.83 -3.02
C ARG A 11 6.76 21.79 -3.01
N VAL A 12 6.14 21.16 -4.01
CA VAL A 12 4.67 21.06 -4.12
C VAL A 12 4.13 19.74 -3.55
N GLY A 13 4.93 18.98 -2.79
CA GLY A 13 4.48 17.71 -2.20
C GLY A 13 4.17 16.61 -3.23
N THR A 14 4.62 16.73 -4.49
CA THR A 14 4.40 15.72 -5.53
C THR A 14 5.40 14.59 -5.39
N LEU A 15 4.90 13.37 -5.27
CA LEU A 15 5.74 12.18 -5.24
C LEU A 15 6.28 11.83 -6.62
N LEU A 16 7.59 11.71 -6.69
CA LEU A 16 8.26 11.08 -7.83
C LEU A 16 8.47 9.62 -7.52
N VAL A 17 7.97 8.76 -8.42
CA VAL A 17 8.09 7.30 -8.29
C VAL A 17 8.83 6.78 -9.52
N TRP A 18 9.94 6.10 -9.31
CA TRP A 18 10.67 5.40 -10.36
C TRP A 18 10.23 3.95 -10.38
N VAL A 19 9.59 3.57 -11.47
CA VAL A 19 9.12 2.21 -11.69
C VAL A 19 9.87 1.57 -12.85
N GLY A 20 9.97 0.24 -12.82
CA GLY A 20 10.49 -0.57 -13.92
C GLY A 20 9.52 -0.68 -15.07
N GLU A 21 9.93 -1.49 -16.05
CA GLU A 21 9.12 -1.72 -17.24
C GLU A 21 7.70 -2.13 -16.86
N ALA A 22 6.73 -1.61 -17.62
CA ALA A 22 5.32 -1.81 -17.36
C ALA A 22 4.79 -1.40 -15.97
N GLY A 23 5.60 -0.73 -15.14
CA GLY A 23 5.24 -0.36 -13.78
C GLY A 23 5.20 -1.53 -12.80
N VAL A 24 5.79 -2.69 -13.14
CA VAL A 24 5.68 -3.96 -12.36
C VAL A 24 6.57 -4.00 -11.13
N ARG A 25 7.55 -3.11 -11.07
CA ARG A 25 8.48 -2.98 -9.95
C ARG A 25 8.65 -1.52 -9.61
N LEU A 26 8.58 -1.22 -8.33
CA LEU A 26 8.93 0.06 -7.77
C LEU A 26 10.42 0.03 -7.39
N TYR A 27 11.22 0.94 -7.93
CA TYR A 27 12.67 1.02 -7.66
C TYR A 27 13.01 2.05 -6.60
N SER A 28 12.37 3.21 -6.67
CA SER A 28 12.62 4.32 -5.76
C SER A 28 11.41 5.24 -5.72
N ALA A 29 11.24 5.92 -4.60
CA ALA A 29 10.30 7.00 -4.46
C ALA A 29 10.99 8.20 -3.79
N GLY A 30 10.70 9.39 -4.29
CA GLY A 30 11.09 10.63 -3.64
C GLY A 30 10.40 10.76 -2.28
N GLN A 31 10.88 11.63 -1.41
CA GLN A 31 10.21 11.90 -0.14
C GLN A 31 9.72 13.35 -0.15
N PRO A 32 8.69 13.71 -0.94
CA PRO A 32 8.24 15.09 -1.04
C PRO A 32 7.47 15.54 0.21
N GLY A 33 6.98 14.61 1.04
CA GLY A 33 6.15 14.90 2.21
C GLY A 33 6.89 14.96 3.55
N GLY A 34 8.17 14.55 3.59
CA GLY A 34 8.99 14.56 4.81
C GLY A 34 8.43 13.70 5.93
N ALA A 35 9.06 12.57 6.21
CA ALA A 35 8.66 11.77 7.36
C ALA A 35 8.68 12.65 8.63
N ARG A 36 7.54 12.77 9.31
CA ARG A 36 7.47 13.52 10.56
C ARG A 36 7.90 12.61 11.69
N ALA A 37 8.81 13.08 12.54
CA ALA A 37 9.38 12.26 13.61
C ALA A 37 8.31 11.70 14.55
N ASP A 38 7.28 12.47 14.88
CA ASP A 38 6.14 12.04 15.70
C ASP A 38 5.40 10.84 15.08
N ARG A 39 5.12 10.88 13.76
CA ARG A 39 4.46 9.79 13.03
C ARG A 39 5.33 8.55 12.91
N LEU A 40 6.62 8.72 12.65
CA LEU A 40 7.58 7.61 12.60
C LEU A 40 7.71 6.91 13.96
N LEU A 41 7.89 7.67 15.03
CA LEU A 41 8.00 7.15 16.40
C LEU A 41 6.70 6.48 16.83
N TYR A 42 5.55 7.04 16.45
CA TYR A 42 4.24 6.44 16.68
C TYR A 42 4.12 5.06 16.00
N GLN A 43 4.38 4.98 14.70
CA GLN A 43 4.33 3.73 13.95
C GLN A 43 5.33 2.70 14.50
N ALA A 44 6.55 3.13 14.84
CA ALA A 44 7.56 2.26 15.43
C ALA A 44 7.11 1.70 16.79
N LYS A 45 6.54 2.54 17.66
CA LYS A 45 6.01 2.10 18.95
C LYS A 45 4.90 1.06 18.78
N LEU A 46 3.98 1.29 17.85
CA LEU A 46 2.91 0.33 17.54
C LEU A 46 3.45 -1.00 17.00
N ALA A 47 4.51 -0.97 16.19
CA ALA A 47 5.08 -2.17 15.58
C ALA A 47 5.97 -2.98 16.55
N LEU A 48 6.65 -2.32 17.49
CA LEU A 48 7.58 -2.93 18.45
C LEU A 48 6.87 -3.56 19.65
N ASP A 49 5.70 -3.08 20.04
CA ASP A 49 4.89 -3.66 21.11
C ASP A 49 3.94 -4.73 20.55
N GLU A 50 4.04 -5.97 21.02
CA GLU A 50 3.26 -7.09 20.50
C GLU A 50 1.74 -6.93 20.68
N VAL A 51 1.31 -6.30 21.77
CA VAL A 51 -0.11 -6.07 22.07
C VAL A 51 -0.66 -5.00 21.12
N LEU A 52 0.06 -3.88 20.98
CA LEU A 52 -0.33 -2.81 20.06
C LEU A 52 -0.33 -3.30 18.61
N ARG A 53 0.71 -4.04 18.22
CA ARG A 53 0.83 -4.64 16.89
C ARG A 53 -0.35 -5.55 16.59
N LEU A 54 -0.75 -6.41 17.53
CA LEU A 54 -1.89 -7.31 17.34
C LEU A 54 -3.20 -6.52 17.13
N LYS A 55 -3.43 -5.41 17.86
CA LYS A 55 -4.61 -4.56 17.64
C LYS A 55 -4.63 -3.98 16.23
N VAL A 56 -3.51 -3.44 15.76
CA VAL A 56 -3.37 -2.89 14.40
C VAL A 56 -3.61 -3.97 13.34
N VAL A 57 -2.99 -5.15 13.49
CA VAL A 57 -3.23 -6.28 12.58
C VAL A 57 -4.72 -6.64 12.55
N ARG A 58 -5.38 -6.79 13.70
CA ARG A 58 -6.81 -7.11 13.75
C ARG A 58 -7.66 -6.07 13.03
N LYS A 59 -7.33 -4.78 13.18
CA LYS A 59 -8.01 -3.70 12.44
C LYS A 59 -7.81 -3.81 10.93
N MET A 60 -6.61 -4.14 10.46
CA MET A 60 -6.36 -4.39 9.03
C MET A 60 -7.21 -5.54 8.49
N TYR A 61 -7.31 -6.66 9.21
CA TYR A 61 -8.17 -7.80 8.85
C TYR A 61 -9.65 -7.40 8.82
N ALA A 62 -10.10 -6.63 9.81
CA ALA A 62 -11.49 -6.19 9.89
C ALA A 62 -11.89 -5.34 8.68
N ILE A 63 -11.03 -4.41 8.27
CA ILE A 63 -11.27 -3.58 7.08
C ILE A 63 -11.21 -4.43 5.81
N ARG A 64 -10.19 -5.30 5.67
CA ARG A 64 -9.97 -6.13 4.48
C ARG A 64 -11.16 -7.05 4.18
N PHE A 65 -11.78 -7.63 5.22
CA PHE A 65 -12.84 -8.61 5.07
C PHE A 65 -14.24 -8.10 5.42
N GLY A 66 -14.35 -6.88 5.93
CA GLY A 66 -15.64 -6.28 6.33
C GLY A 66 -16.27 -6.92 7.56
N GLU A 67 -15.52 -7.68 8.35
CA GLU A 67 -16.00 -8.38 9.55
C GLU A 67 -14.90 -8.51 10.60
N GLU A 68 -15.27 -8.58 11.87
CA GLU A 68 -14.32 -8.74 12.96
C GLU A 68 -13.59 -10.10 12.89
N PRO A 69 -12.24 -10.12 12.95
CA PRO A 69 -11.50 -11.37 12.96
C PRO A 69 -11.81 -12.17 14.24
N PRO A 70 -11.76 -13.52 14.19
CA PRO A 70 -12.05 -14.36 15.36
C PRO A 70 -11.28 -13.93 16.61
N ALA A 71 -11.97 -13.87 17.75
CA ALA A 71 -11.34 -13.55 19.03
C ALA A 71 -10.31 -14.64 19.42
N ARG A 72 -9.27 -14.26 20.17
CA ARG A 72 -8.24 -15.17 20.70
C ARG A 72 -7.42 -15.92 19.64
N ARG A 73 -7.13 -15.28 18.50
CA ARG A 73 -6.20 -15.81 17.48
C ARG A 73 -4.93 -14.97 17.40
N SER A 74 -3.79 -15.63 17.27
CA SER A 74 -2.51 -14.98 16.98
C SER A 74 -2.48 -14.47 15.53
N VAL A 75 -1.52 -13.59 15.22
CA VAL A 75 -1.28 -13.09 13.84
C VAL A 75 -1.09 -14.25 12.86
N GLU A 76 -0.32 -15.27 13.23
CA GLU A 76 -0.07 -16.44 12.38
C GLU A 76 -1.35 -17.23 12.05
N GLN A 77 -2.23 -17.40 13.04
CA GLN A 77 -3.51 -18.08 12.83
C GLN A 77 -4.44 -17.28 11.92
N LEU A 78 -4.44 -15.95 12.03
CA LEU A 78 -5.19 -15.07 11.12
C LEU A 78 -4.71 -15.19 9.68
N ARG A 79 -3.38 -15.27 9.47
CA ARG A 79 -2.78 -15.47 8.13
C ARG A 79 -3.23 -16.78 7.48
N GLY A 80 -3.34 -17.86 8.24
CA GLY A 80 -3.83 -19.15 7.73
C GLY A 80 -5.26 -19.08 7.19
N ILE A 81 -6.16 -18.39 7.91
CA ILE A 81 -7.55 -18.18 7.51
C ILE A 81 -7.62 -17.31 6.25
N GLU A 82 -6.83 -16.25 6.20
CA GLU A 82 -6.75 -15.35 5.06
C GLU A 82 -6.21 -16.03 3.81
N GLY A 83 -5.18 -16.88 3.91
CA GLY A 83 -4.65 -17.59 2.75
C GLY A 83 -5.72 -18.42 2.02
N ALA A 84 -6.63 -19.06 2.76
CA ALA A 84 -7.76 -19.79 2.17
C ALA A 84 -8.76 -18.85 1.49
N ARG A 85 -9.12 -17.73 2.13
CA ARG A 85 -10.03 -16.72 1.58
C ARG A 85 -9.48 -16.06 0.31
N VAL A 86 -8.19 -15.73 0.30
CA VAL A 86 -7.48 -15.15 -0.84
C VAL A 86 -7.51 -16.11 -2.03
N ARG A 87 -7.16 -17.39 -1.83
CA ARG A 87 -7.24 -18.40 -2.89
C ARG A 87 -8.65 -18.54 -3.45
N ARG A 88 -9.66 -18.58 -2.56
CA ARG A 88 -11.06 -18.66 -2.98
C ARG A 88 -11.50 -17.43 -3.78
N SER A 89 -11.06 -16.24 -3.37
CA SER A 89 -11.37 -14.98 -4.07
C SER A 89 -10.82 -14.95 -5.49
N TYR A 90 -9.58 -15.42 -5.69
CA TYR A 90 -9.03 -15.58 -7.04
C TYR A 90 -9.84 -16.55 -7.89
N GLN A 91 -10.23 -17.72 -7.35
CA GLN A 91 -11.06 -18.68 -8.09
C GLN A 91 -12.42 -18.10 -8.50
N LEU A 92 -13.07 -17.35 -7.61
CA LEU A 92 -14.36 -16.71 -7.91
C LEU A 92 -14.22 -15.63 -8.98
N LEU A 93 -13.15 -14.83 -8.93
CA LEU A 93 -12.89 -13.82 -9.96
C LEU A 93 -12.47 -14.45 -11.29
N ALA A 94 -11.67 -15.51 -11.27
CA ALA A 94 -11.35 -16.33 -12.46
C ALA A 94 -12.63 -16.78 -13.17
N GLN A 95 -13.53 -17.40 -12.41
CA GLN A 95 -14.81 -17.88 -12.93
C GLN A 95 -15.68 -16.73 -13.44
N LYS A 96 -15.79 -15.63 -12.67
CA LYS A 96 -16.59 -14.45 -13.04
C LYS A 96 -16.15 -13.83 -14.38
N PHE A 97 -14.85 -13.78 -14.63
CA PHE A 97 -14.29 -13.17 -15.84
C PHE A 97 -13.98 -14.18 -16.96
N GLY A 98 -14.14 -15.49 -16.72
CA GLY A 98 -13.83 -16.52 -17.71
C GLY A 98 -12.33 -16.71 -17.94
N VAL A 99 -11.49 -16.49 -16.92
CA VAL A 99 -10.03 -16.62 -16.99
C VAL A 99 -9.62 -18.01 -16.50
N ASN A 100 -8.80 -18.74 -17.27
CA ASN A 100 -8.16 -19.95 -16.77
C ASN A 100 -7.11 -19.59 -15.70
N TRP A 101 -7.26 -20.13 -14.49
CA TRP A 101 -6.44 -19.73 -13.34
C TRP A 101 -5.88 -20.96 -12.61
N GLY A 102 -4.60 -21.24 -12.82
CA GLY A 102 -3.87 -22.33 -12.15
C GLY A 102 -3.37 -21.99 -10.75
N GLY A 103 -3.37 -20.70 -10.40
CA GLY A 103 -2.79 -20.21 -9.14
C GLY A 103 -1.95 -18.97 -9.37
N ARG A 104 -1.53 -18.34 -8.25
CA ARG A 104 -0.58 -17.24 -8.31
C ARG A 104 0.81 -17.85 -8.50
N ASP A 105 1.38 -17.65 -9.66
CA ASP A 105 2.71 -18.14 -10.04
C ASP A 105 3.41 -17.06 -10.85
N TYR A 106 4.59 -16.63 -10.40
CA TYR A 106 5.41 -15.69 -11.14
C TYR A 106 6.87 -15.89 -10.76
N ASP A 107 7.74 -15.87 -11.77
CA ASP A 107 9.18 -15.84 -11.57
C ASP A 107 9.63 -14.37 -11.42
N PRO A 108 10.23 -13.97 -10.27
CA PRO A 108 10.77 -12.63 -10.09
C PRO A 108 11.92 -12.28 -11.04
N GLU A 109 12.62 -13.29 -11.58
CA GLU A 109 13.79 -13.15 -12.46
C GLU A 109 13.42 -13.31 -13.95
N ASP A 110 12.27 -13.93 -14.27
CA ASP A 110 11.80 -14.11 -15.65
C ASP A 110 10.30 -13.79 -15.83
N TRP A 111 10.04 -12.56 -16.28
CA TRP A 111 8.69 -12.04 -16.46
C TRP A 111 7.87 -12.77 -17.52
N ASP A 112 8.48 -13.09 -18.66
CA ASP A 112 7.78 -13.55 -19.86
C ASP A 112 7.35 -15.02 -19.76
N VAL A 113 7.90 -15.76 -18.81
CA VAL A 113 7.53 -17.15 -18.49
C VAL A 113 6.16 -17.23 -17.79
N SER A 114 5.71 -16.16 -17.15
CA SER A 114 4.43 -16.14 -16.43
C SER A 114 3.24 -16.11 -17.39
N ASP A 115 2.16 -16.84 -17.06
CA ASP A 115 0.93 -16.78 -17.84
C ASP A 115 0.32 -15.36 -17.85
N LEU A 116 -0.52 -15.09 -18.87
CA LEU A 116 -1.07 -13.76 -19.07
C LEU A 116 -1.86 -13.22 -17.85
N PRO A 117 -2.71 -14.02 -17.17
CA PRO A 117 -3.35 -13.60 -15.92
C PRO A 117 -2.35 -13.18 -14.83
N ASN A 118 -1.27 -13.95 -14.63
CA ASN A 118 -0.25 -13.63 -13.64
C ASN A 118 0.55 -12.38 -14.00
N ARG A 119 0.88 -12.18 -15.27
CA ARG A 119 1.50 -10.93 -15.75
C ARG A 119 0.59 -9.73 -15.52
N CYS A 120 -0.69 -9.83 -15.90
CA CYS A 120 -1.67 -8.78 -15.66
C CYS A 120 -1.78 -8.45 -14.17
N LEU A 121 -1.85 -9.47 -13.31
CA LEU A 121 -1.90 -9.29 -11.86
C LEU A 121 -0.66 -8.62 -11.29
N SER A 122 0.52 -8.99 -11.76
CA SER A 122 1.77 -8.37 -11.34
C SER A 122 1.80 -6.89 -11.70
N SER A 123 1.44 -6.51 -12.94
CA SER A 123 1.34 -5.11 -13.35
C SER A 123 0.31 -4.33 -12.53
N ALA A 124 -0.83 -4.95 -12.25
CA ALA A 124 -1.90 -4.31 -11.49
C ALA A 124 -1.49 -4.10 -10.02
N THR A 125 -0.87 -5.12 -9.41
CA THR A 125 -0.39 -5.10 -8.03
C THR A 125 0.70 -4.04 -7.85
N ALA A 126 1.61 -3.91 -8.81
CA ALA A 126 2.67 -2.92 -8.73
C ALA A 126 2.16 -1.48 -8.88
N ALA A 127 1.14 -1.25 -9.72
CA ALA A 127 0.43 0.03 -9.75
C ALA A 127 -0.20 0.38 -8.39
N LEU A 128 -0.80 -0.61 -7.71
CA LEU A 128 -1.35 -0.42 -6.37
C LEU A 128 -0.26 -0.15 -5.33
N TYR A 129 0.88 -0.84 -5.40
CA TYR A 129 2.01 -0.61 -4.51
C TYR A 129 2.57 0.81 -4.67
N GLY A 130 2.70 1.32 -5.90
CA GLY A 130 3.15 2.69 -6.13
C GLY A 130 2.21 3.73 -5.52
N VAL A 131 0.89 3.58 -5.69
CA VAL A 131 -0.10 4.46 -5.06
C VAL A 131 -0.09 4.34 -3.53
N THR A 132 0.07 3.12 -3.03
CA THR A 132 0.07 2.86 -1.58
C THR A 132 1.32 3.41 -0.90
N GLU A 133 2.49 3.21 -1.49
CA GLU A 133 3.73 3.82 -1.00
C GLU A 133 3.60 5.34 -1.00
N ALA A 134 2.98 5.91 -2.04
CA ALA A 134 2.73 7.34 -2.10
C ALA A 134 1.88 7.85 -0.95
N ALA A 135 0.80 7.13 -0.64
CA ALA A 135 -0.05 7.45 0.49
C ALA A 135 0.68 7.30 1.83
N VAL A 136 1.48 6.25 2.01
CA VAL A 136 2.28 6.04 3.24
C VAL A 136 3.27 7.18 3.47
N LEU A 137 4.01 7.56 2.42
CA LEU A 137 5.00 8.64 2.47
C LEU A 137 4.33 10.01 2.67
N ALA A 138 3.22 10.27 1.97
CA ALA A 138 2.42 11.48 2.16
C ALA A 138 1.82 11.53 3.57
N ALA A 139 1.40 10.39 4.13
CA ALA A 139 0.97 10.32 5.52
C ALA A 139 2.15 10.39 6.51
N GLY A 140 3.39 10.62 6.08
CA GLY A 140 4.55 10.79 6.95
C GLY A 140 4.97 9.53 7.71
N TYR A 141 4.56 8.35 7.24
CA TYR A 141 4.92 7.04 7.80
C TYR A 141 6.04 6.37 7.01
N ALA A 142 6.67 5.36 7.60
CA ALA A 142 7.75 4.58 6.99
C ALA A 142 7.19 3.37 6.20
N PRO A 143 7.52 3.23 4.90
CA PRO A 143 7.18 2.05 4.11
C PRO A 143 7.72 0.73 4.68
N ALA A 144 8.84 0.77 5.38
CA ALA A 144 9.53 -0.43 5.87
C ALA A 144 8.96 -1.01 7.18
N VAL A 145 8.20 -0.22 7.95
CA VAL A 145 7.71 -0.62 9.28
C VAL A 145 6.31 -1.22 9.18
N GLY A 146 6.24 -2.49 8.79
CA GLY A 146 4.98 -3.25 8.69
C GLY A 146 4.54 -3.95 9.96
N PHE A 147 3.30 -4.43 9.95
CA PHE A 147 2.59 -5.13 11.01
C PHE A 147 2.32 -6.59 10.66
N ILE A 148 1.89 -6.89 9.43
CA ILE A 148 1.68 -8.27 8.94
C ILE A 148 2.94 -8.74 8.21
N HIS A 149 3.40 -7.96 7.23
CA HIS A 149 4.66 -8.18 6.54
C HIS A 149 5.81 -7.52 7.32
N THR A 150 6.98 -8.16 7.37
CA THR A 150 8.17 -7.64 8.05
C THR A 150 9.45 -8.03 7.30
N GLY A 151 10.55 -7.31 7.53
CA GLY A 151 11.87 -7.59 6.95
C GLY A 151 12.04 -7.18 5.48
N LYS A 152 11.05 -6.52 4.87
CA LYS A 152 11.15 -5.98 3.50
C LYS A 152 11.11 -4.44 3.53
N PRO A 153 11.80 -3.75 2.61
CA PRO A 153 11.77 -2.27 2.55
C PRO A 153 10.37 -1.66 2.36
N LEU A 154 9.40 -2.44 1.89
CA LEU A 154 8.02 -2.03 1.58
C LEU A 154 6.98 -2.81 2.40
N SER A 155 7.37 -3.35 3.55
CA SER A 155 6.50 -4.17 4.40
C SER A 155 5.14 -3.50 4.70
N PHE A 156 5.13 -2.23 5.10
CA PHE A 156 3.88 -1.52 5.40
C PHE A 156 3.06 -1.22 4.13
N VAL A 157 3.73 -1.02 3.00
CA VAL A 157 3.05 -0.84 1.70
C VAL A 157 2.28 -2.11 1.34
N TYR A 158 2.85 -3.29 1.58
CA TYR A 158 2.16 -4.55 1.34
C TYR A 158 0.95 -4.72 2.27
N ASP A 159 1.09 -4.38 3.55
CA ASP A 159 -0.02 -4.44 4.51
C ASP A 159 -1.22 -3.60 4.06
N ILE A 160 -0.97 -2.35 3.68
CA ILE A 160 -2.04 -1.42 3.28
C ILE A 160 -2.60 -1.79 1.90
N ALA A 161 -1.74 -2.15 0.93
CA ALA A 161 -2.18 -2.50 -0.42
C ALA A 161 -3.11 -3.73 -0.41
N ASP A 162 -2.84 -4.70 0.45
CA ASP A 162 -3.60 -5.94 0.52
C ASP A 162 -5.06 -5.75 0.96
N ILE A 163 -5.36 -4.64 1.65
CA ILE A 163 -6.72 -4.23 2.02
C ILE A 163 -7.55 -3.93 0.76
N TYR A 164 -6.99 -3.21 -0.21
CA TYR A 164 -7.71 -2.76 -1.41
C TYR A 164 -7.57 -3.69 -2.62
N LYS A 165 -6.66 -4.67 -2.55
CA LYS A 165 -6.23 -5.48 -3.69
C LYS A 165 -7.39 -6.17 -4.42
N PHE A 166 -8.31 -6.79 -3.68
CA PHE A 166 -9.45 -7.50 -4.25
C PHE A 166 -10.64 -6.60 -4.59
N GLU A 167 -10.72 -5.40 -4.00
CA GLU A 167 -11.70 -4.36 -4.37
C GLU A 167 -11.32 -3.72 -5.72
N THR A 168 -10.02 -3.56 -5.98
CA THR A 168 -9.52 -2.72 -7.08
C THR A 168 -8.80 -3.51 -8.18
N VAL A 169 -7.54 -3.86 -7.95
CA VAL A 169 -6.60 -4.25 -9.01
C VAL A 169 -6.75 -5.69 -9.49
N VAL A 170 -7.22 -6.61 -8.63
CA VAL A 170 -7.44 -8.01 -9.05
C VAL A 170 -8.57 -8.11 -10.07
N PRO A 171 -9.78 -7.53 -9.85
CA PRO A 171 -10.81 -7.48 -10.89
C PRO A 171 -10.34 -6.81 -12.19
N ALA A 172 -9.55 -5.73 -12.10
CA ALA A 172 -9.02 -5.03 -13.27
C ALA A 172 -8.08 -5.93 -14.09
N ALA A 173 -7.15 -6.63 -13.43
CA ALA A 173 -6.23 -7.56 -14.08
C ALA A 173 -6.97 -8.71 -14.78
N PHE A 174 -7.94 -9.32 -14.10
CA PHE A 174 -8.70 -10.46 -14.65
C PHE A 174 -9.57 -10.04 -15.84
N LYS A 175 -10.17 -8.85 -15.77
CA LYS A 175 -10.94 -8.29 -16.88
C LYS A 175 -10.08 -8.08 -18.14
N VAL A 176 -8.85 -7.60 -17.97
CA VAL A 176 -7.90 -7.43 -19.08
C VAL A 176 -7.42 -8.78 -19.61
N ALA A 177 -7.08 -9.71 -18.71
CA ALA A 177 -6.65 -11.05 -19.10
C ALA A 177 -7.73 -11.84 -19.87
N ALA A 178 -9.00 -11.62 -19.55
CA ALA A 178 -10.13 -12.25 -20.25
C ALA A 178 -10.33 -11.74 -21.68
N ASN A 179 -9.92 -10.50 -21.97
CA ASN A 179 -10.03 -9.88 -23.30
C ASN A 179 -8.69 -9.23 -23.65
N PRO A 180 -7.67 -10.04 -24.00
CA PRO A 180 -6.29 -9.59 -24.04
C PRO A 180 -6.07 -8.60 -25.20
N PRO A 181 -5.68 -7.35 -24.91
CA PRO A 181 -5.36 -6.37 -25.94
C PRO A 181 -3.93 -6.59 -26.45
N ALA A 182 -3.54 -5.88 -27.51
CA ALA A 182 -2.19 -5.93 -28.05
C ALA A 182 -1.10 -5.56 -27.01
N ASN A 183 -1.42 -4.71 -26.03
CA ASN A 183 -0.53 -4.40 -24.91
C ASN A 183 -1.29 -4.55 -23.57
N PRO A 184 -1.30 -5.77 -22.99
CA PRO A 184 -2.03 -6.07 -21.75
C PRO A 184 -1.58 -5.21 -20.58
N GLU A 185 -0.28 -4.98 -20.44
CA GLU A 185 0.30 -4.23 -19.33
C GLU A 185 -0.17 -2.76 -19.31
N ARG A 186 -0.16 -2.09 -20.48
CA ARG A 186 -0.70 -0.74 -20.61
C ARG A 186 -2.20 -0.72 -20.29
N ALA A 187 -2.94 -1.70 -20.79
CA ALA A 187 -4.37 -1.79 -20.54
C ALA A 187 -4.68 -2.01 -19.04
N VAL A 188 -3.90 -2.84 -18.35
CA VAL A 188 -3.98 -3.02 -16.89
C VAL A 188 -3.73 -1.70 -16.16
N ARG A 189 -2.67 -0.96 -16.50
CA ARG A 189 -2.39 0.33 -15.84
C ARG A 189 -3.53 1.34 -16.02
N LEU A 190 -4.11 1.41 -17.22
CA LEU A 190 -5.28 2.25 -17.48
C LEU A 190 -6.50 1.78 -16.68
N ALA A 191 -6.76 0.47 -16.63
CA ALA A 191 -7.86 -0.10 -15.85
C ALA A 191 -7.68 0.15 -14.35
N CYS A 192 -6.46 0.03 -13.81
CA CYS A 192 -6.16 0.37 -12.42
C CYS A 192 -6.41 1.85 -12.13
N ARG A 193 -5.95 2.76 -13.00
CA ARG A 193 -6.21 4.20 -12.87
C ARG A 193 -7.72 4.49 -12.78
N ASP A 194 -8.49 3.90 -13.69
CA ASP A 194 -9.94 4.11 -13.74
C ASP A 194 -10.61 3.51 -12.48
N MET A 195 -10.15 2.35 -12.03
CA MET A 195 -10.62 1.72 -10.80
C MET A 195 -10.32 2.57 -9.56
N PHE A 196 -9.10 3.09 -9.41
CA PHE A 196 -8.72 3.97 -8.29
C PHE A 196 -9.59 5.22 -8.23
N ARG A 197 -9.97 5.77 -9.40
CA ARG A 197 -10.90 6.90 -9.49
C ARG A 197 -12.31 6.50 -9.09
N GLN A 198 -12.82 5.37 -9.59
CA GLN A 198 -14.17 4.88 -9.30
C GLN A 198 -14.36 4.55 -7.83
N THR A 199 -13.37 3.93 -7.18
CA THR A 199 -13.41 3.58 -5.75
C THR A 199 -12.96 4.70 -4.82
N ARG A 200 -12.54 5.84 -5.40
CA ARG A 200 -11.97 6.99 -4.68
C ARG A 200 -10.83 6.59 -3.74
N LEU A 201 -9.97 5.67 -4.20
CA LEU A 201 -8.92 5.08 -3.37
C LEU A 201 -8.00 6.15 -2.76
N LEU A 202 -7.62 7.16 -3.53
CA LEU A 202 -6.72 8.23 -3.06
C LEU A 202 -7.33 9.06 -1.93
N ASP A 203 -8.66 9.25 -1.92
CA ASP A 203 -9.36 9.98 -0.87
C ASP A 203 -9.45 9.17 0.44
N ARG A 204 -9.40 7.82 0.33
CA ARG A 204 -9.63 6.90 1.44
C ARG A 204 -8.34 6.41 2.11
N ILE A 205 -7.29 6.20 1.32
CA ILE A 205 -6.11 5.46 1.76
C ILE A 205 -5.38 6.12 2.94
N ILE A 206 -5.24 7.44 2.95
CA ILE A 206 -4.60 8.16 4.07
C ILE A 206 -5.49 8.13 5.34
N PRO A 207 -6.79 8.50 5.27
CA PRO A 207 -7.70 8.31 6.40
C PRO A 207 -7.73 6.89 6.96
N ASP A 208 -7.71 5.89 6.08
CA ASP A 208 -7.71 4.48 6.47
C ASP A 208 -6.40 4.09 7.17
N ILE A 209 -5.23 4.58 6.71
CA ILE A 209 -3.95 4.40 7.42
C ILE A 209 -4.03 4.98 8.84
N GLU A 210 -4.55 6.20 9.00
CA GLU A 210 -4.71 6.82 10.32
C GLU A 210 -5.64 6.00 11.23
N ASN A 211 -6.78 5.55 10.70
CA ASN A 211 -7.75 4.71 11.42
C ASN A 211 -7.17 3.35 11.82
N ILE A 212 -6.36 2.74 10.94
CA ILE A 212 -5.66 1.47 11.20
C ILE A 212 -4.68 1.64 12.36
N LEU A 213 -3.84 2.67 12.31
CA LEU A 213 -2.83 2.91 13.35
C LEU A 213 -3.46 3.40 14.66
N ALA A 214 -4.59 4.12 14.61
CA ALA A 214 -5.34 4.54 15.79
C ALA A 214 -5.90 3.37 16.60
N ALA A 215 -6.08 2.18 16.00
CA ALA A 215 -6.48 0.97 16.71
C ALA A 215 -5.45 0.50 17.75
N GLY A 216 -4.22 1.03 17.73
CA GLY A 216 -3.28 0.87 18.84
C GLY A 216 -3.78 1.46 20.17
N GLU A 217 -4.72 2.41 20.13
CA GLU A 217 -5.32 3.06 21.31
C GLU A 217 -4.27 3.71 22.23
N ILE A 218 -3.24 4.30 21.63
CA ILE A 218 -2.21 5.08 22.33
C ILE A 218 -2.12 6.48 21.73
N PRO A 219 -1.81 7.51 22.54
CA PRO A 219 -1.55 8.83 21.98
C PRO A 219 -0.26 8.80 21.14
N ARG A 220 -0.14 9.75 20.21
CA ARG A 220 1.13 10.01 19.52
C ARG A 220 2.19 10.43 20.56
N PRO A 221 3.44 9.97 20.43
CA PRO A 221 4.49 10.33 21.36
C PRO A 221 4.76 11.84 21.31
N GLU A 222 4.81 12.47 22.48
CA GLU A 222 5.27 13.84 22.63
C GLU A 222 6.80 13.91 22.58
N ALA A 223 7.33 15.08 22.25
CA ALA A 223 8.76 15.32 22.32
C ALA A 223 9.24 15.22 23.79
N PRO A 224 10.41 14.63 24.07
CA PRO A 224 11.02 14.67 25.40
C PRO A 224 11.16 16.12 25.91
N ALA A 225 11.06 16.33 27.22
CA ALA A 225 11.11 17.66 27.82
C ALA A 225 12.47 18.37 27.61
N ASP A 226 13.54 17.60 27.44
CA ASP A 226 14.91 18.05 27.16
C ASP A 226 15.22 18.09 25.65
N ALA A 227 14.26 17.78 24.78
CA ALA A 227 14.46 17.84 23.34
C ALA A 227 14.56 19.29 22.86
N VAL A 228 15.59 19.54 22.05
CA VAL A 228 15.76 20.84 21.39
C VAL A 228 14.82 20.91 20.18
N GLY A 229 13.93 21.89 20.17
CA GLY A 229 13.04 22.15 19.04
C GLY A 229 13.78 22.62 17.78
N PRO A 230 13.09 22.71 16.63
CA PRO A 230 13.72 23.19 15.41
C PRO A 230 14.19 24.64 15.58
N ALA A 231 15.42 24.93 15.13
CA ALA A 231 16.01 26.27 15.25
C ALA A 231 15.22 27.34 14.47
N ILE A 232 14.53 26.92 13.40
CA ILE A 232 13.59 27.71 12.62
C ILE A 232 12.23 27.01 12.71
N PRO A 233 11.19 27.65 13.25
CA PRO A 233 9.85 27.07 13.28
C PRO A 233 9.38 26.71 11.87
N ASN A 234 8.69 25.57 11.73
CA ASN A 234 8.04 25.23 10.46
C ASN A 234 6.96 26.28 10.15
N PRO A 235 6.84 26.75 8.89
CA PRO A 235 5.79 27.68 8.52
C PRO A 235 4.41 27.04 8.64
N GLU A 236 3.38 27.86 8.86
CA GLU A 236 2.00 27.39 8.86
C GLU A 236 1.63 26.86 7.46
N SER A 237 1.26 25.58 7.39
CA SER A 237 0.82 24.93 6.14
C SER A 237 -0.68 25.04 5.98
N LEU A 238 -1.13 25.49 4.80
CA LEU A 238 -2.53 25.34 4.36
C LEU A 238 -2.79 23.97 3.69
N GLY A 239 -1.74 23.17 3.45
CA GLY A 239 -1.84 21.86 2.81
C GLY A 239 -2.19 20.74 3.79
N ASP A 240 -2.66 19.60 3.24
CA ASP A 240 -2.91 18.39 4.02
C ASP A 240 -1.65 17.91 4.75
N ALA A 241 -1.81 17.00 5.71
CA ALA A 241 -0.74 16.54 6.60
C ALA A 241 0.53 15.97 5.90
N GLY A 242 0.49 15.74 4.59
CA GLY A 242 1.62 15.33 3.75
C GLY A 242 2.32 16.43 2.96
N HIS A 243 1.92 17.70 3.13
CA HIS A 243 2.57 18.82 2.48
C HIS A 243 3.77 19.31 3.32
N ARG A 244 4.95 19.43 2.69
CA ARG A 244 6.11 20.07 3.32
C ARG A 244 5.87 21.57 3.37
N SER A 245 5.69 22.10 4.57
CA SER A 245 5.79 23.52 4.90
C SER A 245 7.13 23.79 5.55
#